data_AF-A0A7V3JQC4-F1
#
_entry.id   AF-A0A7V3JQC4-F1
#
_cell.length_a   1.000
_cell.length_b   1.000
_cell.length_c   1.000
_cell.angle_alpha   90.00
_cell.angle_beta   90.00
_cell.angle_gamma   90.00
#
_symmetry.space_group_name_H-M   'P 1'
#
loop_
_entity.id
_entity.type
_entity.pdbx_description
1 polymer ?
#
loop_
_entity_poly.entity_id
_entity_poly.type
_entity_poly.pdbx_seq_one_letter_code
_entity_poly.pdbx_strand_id
1 'polypeptide(L)'
;MNAYELLNLPVFESNVAAIRAAAGLQRMALQVHEAEAPPEIWQQIHNELEEAIATLLDPLAKEAYDAALQVEGATRPVPLRSVGVRAAASMHGIVCRECGSANPAGRKFCGNCGKNLWEACYRCHTLAAAGDRFCGACGADLVEGVAREVAAVQKTLHHADQLARQYQFDKAIDLLGPVAEIEHSALRALAAQARKRIEQYRAERQRYQAQADAVPQEADRLLESNQYRQVLELVQSLPAAFRTPAIKQRAAEAKARLEEIERLSGELRQAVGAPFSSALLRTTSRLLALDPQHAHARQVMQRLCGRALQAAEQHAAQRQYEEACRLLKAIPPPFRTPAISALLAKADEARWIVRILSTQTRITPALVALAARYRQIAPEDAQAALWHERLASALQANRTELRPIPTHENRSSPEAGAPCTVQWLTSLPGLQTAPQCDGSPLRRHPGQFAVACGLALQGLNETPATANL
;
A
#
# COMPACT_ATOMS: atom_id res chain seq x y z
N MET A 1 13.70 -3.49 -29.20
CA MET A 1 12.79 -3.71 -28.06
C MET A 1 11.60 -4.44 -28.63
N ASN A 2 11.21 -5.57 -28.06
CA ASN A 2 10.02 -6.29 -28.55
C ASN A 2 8.73 -5.62 -28.03
N ALA A 3 7.57 -5.96 -28.60
CA ALA A 3 6.29 -5.34 -28.26
C ALA A 3 5.90 -5.54 -26.78
N TYR A 4 6.30 -6.66 -26.17
CA TYR A 4 6.06 -6.92 -24.75
C TYR A 4 6.92 -6.03 -23.85
N GLU A 5 8.20 -5.82 -24.22
CA GLU A 5 9.13 -4.92 -23.52
C GLU A 5 8.67 -3.46 -23.60
N LEU A 6 8.16 -3.02 -24.76
CA LEU A 6 7.56 -1.69 -24.95
C LEU A 6 6.37 -1.44 -24.02
N LEU A 7 5.59 -2.50 -23.71
CA LEU A 7 4.49 -2.45 -22.76
C LEU A 7 4.89 -2.79 -21.31
N ASN A 8 6.16 -3.10 -21.06
CA ASN A 8 6.67 -3.58 -19.78
C ASN A 8 5.92 -4.83 -19.26
N LEU A 9 5.68 -5.78 -20.15
CA LEU A 9 5.00 -7.05 -19.91
C LEU A 9 5.98 -8.24 -20.05
N PRO A 10 5.71 -9.38 -19.38
CA PRO A 10 6.43 -10.61 -19.65
C PRO A 10 6.19 -11.06 -21.11
N VAL A 11 7.23 -11.59 -21.75
CA VAL A 11 7.15 -12.12 -23.12
C VAL A 11 6.13 -13.27 -23.15
N PHE A 12 5.26 -13.26 -24.15
CA PHE A 12 4.14 -14.21 -24.31
C PHE A 12 3.00 -14.07 -23.29
N GLU A 13 2.79 -12.87 -22.72
CA GLU A 13 1.58 -12.60 -21.91
C GLU A 13 0.30 -13.00 -22.67
N SER A 14 -0.55 -13.76 -22.00
CA SER A 14 -1.77 -14.34 -22.57
C SER A 14 -3.04 -13.65 -22.07
N ASN A 15 -2.95 -12.89 -20.98
CA ASN A 15 -4.05 -12.14 -20.42
C ASN A 15 -4.28 -10.81 -21.16
N VAL A 16 -5.30 -10.79 -22.03
CA VAL A 16 -5.70 -9.59 -22.79
C VAL A 16 -6.04 -8.40 -21.89
N ALA A 17 -6.58 -8.63 -20.68
CA ALA A 17 -6.87 -7.54 -19.75
C ALA A 17 -5.59 -6.90 -19.18
N ALA A 18 -4.53 -7.70 -18.95
CA ALA A 18 -3.23 -7.20 -18.54
C ALA A 18 -2.56 -6.39 -19.67
N ILE A 19 -2.67 -6.86 -20.92
CA ILE A 19 -2.16 -6.15 -22.11
C ILE A 19 -2.84 -4.78 -22.27
N ARG A 20 -4.18 -4.72 -22.11
CA ARG A 20 -4.94 -3.46 -22.16
C ARG A 20 -4.56 -2.49 -21.04
N ALA A 21 -4.34 -3.00 -19.82
CA ALA A 21 -3.95 -2.17 -18.69
C ALA A 21 -2.55 -1.57 -18.89
N ALA A 22 -1.59 -2.36 -19.36
CA ALA A 22 -0.25 -1.92 -19.69
C ALA A 22 -0.23 -0.88 -20.83
N ALA A 23 -1.03 -1.10 -21.89
CA ALA A 23 -1.21 -0.14 -22.98
C ALA A 23 -1.70 1.22 -22.49
N GLY A 24 -2.68 1.23 -21.57
CA GLY A 24 -3.17 2.47 -20.95
C GLY A 24 -2.09 3.22 -20.18
N LEU A 25 -1.28 2.51 -19.38
CA LEU A 25 -0.20 3.11 -18.60
C LEU A 25 0.89 3.72 -19.48
N GLN A 26 1.30 3.03 -20.55
CA GLN A 26 2.35 3.53 -21.45
C GLN A 26 1.89 4.74 -22.27
N ARG A 27 0.63 4.75 -22.75
CA ARG A 27 0.06 5.93 -23.42
C ARG A 27 0.06 7.15 -22.50
N MET A 28 -0.38 6.98 -21.25
CA MET A 28 -0.37 8.06 -20.27
C MET A 28 1.06 8.55 -19.97
N ALA A 29 2.02 7.63 -19.82
CA ALA A 29 3.41 7.99 -19.57
C ALA A 29 4.02 8.78 -20.75
N LEU A 30 3.76 8.35 -21.99
CA LEU A 30 4.26 9.04 -23.19
C LEU A 30 3.63 10.42 -23.38
N GLN A 31 2.34 10.57 -23.05
CA GLN A 31 1.59 11.80 -23.21
C GLN A 31 2.05 12.90 -22.23
N VAL A 32 2.55 12.53 -21.04
CA VAL A 32 3.15 13.49 -20.09
C VAL A 32 4.37 14.20 -20.67
N HIS A 33 5.09 13.55 -21.60
CA HIS A 33 6.33 14.08 -22.19
C HIS A 33 6.14 14.69 -23.60
N GLU A 34 4.90 14.86 -24.06
CA GLU A 34 4.58 15.42 -25.38
C GLU A 34 5.13 16.85 -25.58
N ALA A 35 5.10 17.67 -24.53
CA ALA A 35 5.58 19.06 -24.59
C ALA A 35 7.11 19.19 -24.43
N GLU A 36 7.80 18.14 -23.97
CA GLU A 36 9.23 18.17 -23.63
C GLU A 36 10.12 17.53 -24.70
N ALA A 37 9.55 16.65 -25.54
CA ALA A 37 10.27 15.91 -26.58
C ALA A 37 10.20 16.61 -27.96
N PRO A 38 11.23 16.45 -28.81
CA PRO A 38 11.15 16.86 -30.21
C PRO A 38 9.96 16.17 -30.91
N PRO A 39 9.12 16.91 -31.68
CA PRO A 39 7.88 16.37 -32.24
C PRO A 39 8.08 15.11 -33.09
N GLU A 40 9.18 15.05 -33.84
CA GLU A 40 9.50 13.92 -34.72
C GLU A 40 9.83 12.65 -33.93
N ILE A 41 10.55 12.80 -32.82
CA ILE A 41 10.95 11.68 -31.94
C ILE A 41 9.73 11.20 -31.15
N TRP A 42 8.93 12.13 -30.63
CA TRP A 42 7.70 11.79 -29.92
C TRP A 42 6.73 11.02 -30.83
N GLN A 43 6.54 11.51 -32.07
CA GLN A 43 5.66 10.85 -33.04
C GLN A 43 6.17 9.47 -33.43
N GLN A 44 7.48 9.29 -33.57
CA GLN A 44 8.09 7.98 -33.83
C GLN A 44 7.79 7.00 -32.69
N ILE A 45 8.05 7.38 -31.44
CA ILE A 45 7.83 6.53 -30.26
C ILE A 45 6.34 6.23 -30.08
N HIS A 46 5.48 7.22 -30.31
CA HIS A 46 4.03 7.05 -30.28
C HIS A 46 3.58 6.01 -31.31
N ASN A 47 4.08 6.09 -32.55
CA ASN A 47 3.72 5.13 -33.59
C ASN A 47 4.23 3.71 -33.27
N GLU A 48 5.45 3.57 -32.77
CA GLU A 48 6.02 2.28 -32.34
C GLU A 48 5.21 1.66 -31.18
N LEU A 49 4.75 2.49 -30.23
CA LEU A 49 3.89 2.05 -29.13
C LEU A 49 2.51 1.60 -29.64
N GLU A 50 1.89 2.36 -30.54
CA GLU A 50 0.59 2.00 -31.11
C GLU A 50 0.64 0.73 -31.97
N GLU A 51 1.72 0.53 -32.72
CA GLU A 51 1.96 -0.69 -33.50
C GLU A 51 2.15 -1.92 -32.60
N ALA A 52 2.86 -1.76 -31.48
CA ALA A 52 3.00 -2.81 -30.47
C ALA A 52 1.66 -3.15 -29.80
N ILE A 53 0.85 -2.14 -29.46
CA ILE A 53 -0.49 -2.33 -28.89
C ILE A 53 -1.42 -3.03 -29.89
N ALA A 54 -1.42 -2.60 -31.15
CA ALA A 54 -2.25 -3.20 -32.19
C ALA A 54 -1.88 -4.68 -32.42
N THR A 55 -0.58 -4.98 -32.45
CA THR A 55 -0.06 -6.34 -32.65
C THR A 55 -0.44 -7.27 -31.48
N LEU A 56 -0.38 -6.81 -30.24
CA LEU A 56 -0.65 -7.63 -29.05
C LEU A 56 -2.14 -7.74 -28.69
N LEU A 57 -2.99 -6.84 -29.17
CA LEU A 57 -4.44 -6.89 -28.96
C LEU A 57 -5.21 -7.60 -30.08
N ASP A 58 -4.62 -7.74 -31.26
CA ASP A 58 -5.16 -8.57 -32.35
C ASP A 58 -4.74 -10.04 -32.17
N PRO A 59 -5.68 -10.99 -32.03
CA PRO A 59 -5.34 -12.39 -31.78
C PRO A 59 -4.48 -13.04 -32.88
N LEU A 60 -4.74 -12.74 -34.15
CA LEU A 60 -4.04 -13.33 -35.28
C LEU A 60 -2.65 -12.73 -35.45
N ALA A 61 -2.53 -11.41 -35.28
CA ALA A 61 -1.24 -10.71 -35.34
C ALA A 61 -0.35 -11.13 -34.15
N LYS A 62 -0.92 -11.28 -32.96
CA LYS A 62 -0.20 -11.75 -31.77
C LYS A 62 0.34 -13.17 -31.96
N GLU A 63 -0.47 -14.09 -32.47
CA GLU A 63 -0.03 -15.47 -32.73
C GLU A 63 1.13 -15.52 -33.74
N ALA A 64 1.04 -14.74 -34.83
CA ALA A 64 2.11 -14.64 -35.82
C ALA A 64 3.39 -14.00 -35.22
N TYR A 65 3.23 -12.97 -34.39
CA TYR A 65 4.31 -12.28 -33.71
C TYR A 65 5.03 -13.18 -32.68
N ASP A 66 4.26 -13.93 -31.89
CA ASP A 66 4.78 -14.88 -30.91
C ASP A 66 5.54 -16.02 -31.60
N ALA A 67 5.04 -16.51 -32.74
CA ALA A 67 5.73 -17.49 -33.56
C ALA A 67 7.06 -16.95 -34.13
N ALA A 68 7.08 -15.69 -34.58
CA ALA A 68 8.31 -15.04 -35.07
C ALA A 68 9.37 -14.89 -33.96
N LEU A 69 8.97 -14.46 -32.76
CA LEU A 69 9.85 -14.37 -31.58
C LEU A 69 10.43 -15.72 -31.16
N GLN A 70 9.65 -16.80 -31.25
CA GLN A 70 10.14 -18.16 -30.98
C GLN A 70 11.16 -18.64 -32.02
N VAL A 71 10.99 -18.25 -33.29
CA VAL A 71 11.94 -18.56 -34.36
C VAL A 71 13.22 -17.73 -34.24
N GLU A 72 13.15 -16.45 -33.85
CA GLU A 72 14.32 -15.62 -33.57
C GLU A 72 15.11 -16.12 -32.33
N GLY A 73 14.43 -16.68 -31.34
CA GLY A 73 15.07 -17.39 -30.22
C GLY A 73 15.72 -18.72 -30.61
N ALA A 74 15.18 -19.41 -31.63
CA ALA A 74 15.69 -20.69 -32.16
C ALA A 74 16.74 -20.54 -33.26
N THR A 75 16.85 -19.36 -33.89
CA THR A 75 17.81 -19.04 -34.95
C THR A 75 18.96 -18.18 -34.44
N ARG A 76 19.67 -18.65 -33.42
CA ARG A 76 21.13 -18.52 -33.42
C ARG A 76 21.72 -19.78 -34.05
N PRO A 77 21.97 -19.81 -35.38
CA PRO A 77 22.99 -20.69 -35.88
C PRO A 77 24.31 -20.25 -35.21
N VAL A 78 24.81 -21.09 -34.30
CA VAL A 78 26.21 -21.07 -33.93
C VAL A 78 26.97 -21.16 -35.26
N PRO A 79 27.82 -20.18 -35.63
CA PRO A 79 28.65 -20.37 -36.79
C PRO A 79 29.57 -21.53 -36.43
N LEU A 80 29.33 -22.70 -37.03
CA LEU A 80 30.38 -23.68 -37.27
C LEU A 80 31.35 -23.03 -38.24
N ARG A 81 32.17 -22.13 -37.71
CA ARG A 81 33.44 -21.77 -38.28
C ARG A 81 34.26 -23.05 -38.21
N SER A 82 34.19 -23.85 -39.28
CA SER A 82 35.28 -24.71 -39.68
C SER A 82 36.47 -23.81 -40.04
N VAL A 83 37.12 -23.28 -39.01
CA VAL A 83 38.52 -22.93 -39.14
C VAL A 83 39.18 -24.28 -39.40
N GLY A 84 39.53 -24.51 -40.66
CA GLY A 84 40.52 -25.52 -41.03
C GLY A 84 41.84 -25.14 -40.39
N VAL A 85 41.95 -25.32 -39.07
CA VAL A 85 43.23 -25.46 -38.42
C VAL A 85 43.69 -26.83 -38.89
N ARG A 86 44.64 -26.83 -39.82
CA ARG A 86 45.55 -27.96 -39.98
C ARG A 86 46.13 -28.21 -38.59
N ALA A 87 45.54 -29.14 -37.86
CA ALA A 87 46.23 -29.82 -36.79
C ALA A 87 47.46 -30.41 -37.45
N ALA A 88 48.63 -29.83 -37.17
CA ALA A 88 49.87 -30.54 -37.34
C ALA A 88 49.73 -31.80 -36.48
N ALA A 89 49.37 -32.90 -37.13
CA ALA A 89 49.23 -34.20 -36.51
C ALA A 89 50.62 -34.57 -35.99
N SER A 90 50.87 -34.27 -34.72
CA SER A 90 51.92 -34.95 -33.99
C SER A 90 51.45 -36.40 -33.86
N MET A 91 52.17 -37.33 -34.49
CA MET A 91 51.91 -38.78 -34.42
C MET A 91 52.19 -39.38 -33.03
N HIS A 92 52.10 -38.59 -31.97
CA HIS A 92 52.31 -39.01 -30.60
C HIS A 92 50.94 -39.19 -29.94
N GLY A 93 50.63 -40.43 -29.52
CA GLY A 93 49.41 -40.72 -28.77
C GLY A 93 49.31 -39.87 -27.50
N ILE A 94 48.09 -39.52 -27.13
CA ILE A 94 47.78 -38.79 -25.90
C ILE A 94 47.66 -39.77 -24.72
N VAL A 95 48.36 -39.49 -23.62
CA VAL A 95 48.29 -40.31 -22.41
C VAL A 95 47.19 -39.77 -21.49
N CYS A 96 46.30 -40.65 -21.05
CA CYS A 96 45.26 -40.28 -20.10
C CYS A 96 45.87 -39.98 -18.72
N ARG A 97 45.66 -38.77 -18.19
CA ARG A 97 46.16 -38.39 -16.85
C ARG A 97 45.55 -39.20 -15.70
N GLU A 98 44.41 -39.85 -15.91
CA GLU A 98 43.74 -40.59 -14.85
C GLU A 98 44.21 -42.04 -14.73
N CYS A 99 44.29 -42.75 -15.85
CA CYS A 99 44.56 -44.18 -15.86
C CYS A 99 45.88 -44.54 -16.55
N GLY A 100 46.64 -43.56 -17.06
CA GLY A 100 47.92 -43.76 -17.73
C GLY A 100 47.84 -44.41 -19.12
N SER A 101 46.65 -44.75 -19.62
CA SER A 101 46.48 -45.41 -20.92
C SER A 101 46.86 -44.48 -22.08
N ALA A 102 47.63 -44.98 -23.04
CA ALA A 102 47.93 -44.30 -24.30
C ALA A 102 46.73 -44.37 -25.26
N ASN A 103 46.37 -43.24 -25.85
CA ASN A 103 45.21 -43.08 -26.72
C ASN A 103 45.65 -42.41 -28.04
N PRO A 104 45.00 -42.68 -29.19
CA PRO A 104 45.26 -41.96 -30.42
C PRO A 104 44.96 -40.45 -30.29
N ALA A 105 45.76 -39.61 -30.93
CA ALA A 105 45.70 -38.13 -30.84
C ALA A 105 44.39 -37.48 -31.34
N GLY A 106 43.46 -38.25 -31.92
CA GLY A 106 42.13 -37.76 -32.33
C GLY A 106 40.99 -38.13 -31.38
N ARG A 107 41.23 -38.93 -30.33
CA ARG A 107 40.16 -39.38 -29.42
C ARG A 107 39.79 -38.28 -28.43
N LYS A 108 38.49 -38.01 -28.32
CA LYS A 108 37.93 -37.07 -27.33
C LYS A 108 37.94 -37.66 -25.91
N PHE A 109 37.70 -38.96 -25.78
CA PHE A 109 37.64 -39.66 -24.50
C PHE A 109 38.63 -40.82 -24.46
N CYS A 110 39.13 -41.14 -23.27
CA CYS A 110 40.01 -42.28 -23.03
C CYS A 110 39.27 -43.59 -23.33
N GLY A 111 39.86 -44.46 -24.15
CA GLY A 111 39.29 -45.76 -24.49
C GLY A 111 39.24 -46.76 -23.32
N ASN A 112 39.97 -46.49 -22.23
CA ASN A 112 40.02 -47.36 -21.05
C ASN A 112 39.11 -46.86 -19.91
N CYS A 113 39.26 -45.60 -19.49
CA CYS A 113 38.52 -45.04 -18.34
C CYS A 113 37.42 -44.04 -18.71
N GLY A 114 37.24 -43.71 -20.00
CA GLY A 114 36.18 -42.79 -20.46
C GLY A 114 36.39 -41.30 -20.15
N LYS A 115 37.45 -40.90 -19.44
CA LYS A 115 37.70 -39.48 -19.13
C LYS A 115 38.08 -38.66 -20.35
N ASN A 116 37.72 -37.37 -20.34
CA ASN A 116 38.03 -36.43 -21.41
C ASN A 116 39.56 -36.26 -21.54
N LEU A 117 40.05 -36.31 -22.77
CA LEU A 117 41.46 -36.18 -23.09
C LEU A 117 41.84 -34.74 -23.48
N TRP A 118 40.86 -33.86 -23.68
CA TRP A 118 41.08 -32.47 -24.13
C TRP A 118 40.37 -31.48 -23.23
N GLU A 119 41.06 -30.40 -22.87
CA GLU A 119 40.53 -29.34 -22.02
C GLU A 119 40.85 -27.97 -22.61
N ALA A 120 39.93 -27.02 -22.47
CA ALA A 120 40.14 -25.66 -22.95
C ALA A 120 41.15 -24.94 -22.06
N CYS A 121 42.15 -24.30 -22.66
CA CYS A 121 43.07 -23.43 -21.93
C CYS A 121 42.31 -22.30 -21.24
N TYR A 122 42.56 -22.07 -19.95
CA TYR A 122 41.92 -20.98 -19.19
C TYR A 122 42.21 -19.57 -19.76
N ARG A 123 43.33 -19.40 -20.48
CA ARG A 123 43.78 -18.10 -21.02
C ARG A 123 43.30 -17.82 -22.45
N CYS A 124 43.46 -18.79 -23.36
CA CYS A 124 43.15 -18.59 -24.79
C CYS A 124 42.03 -19.50 -25.31
N HIS A 125 41.44 -20.32 -24.44
CA HIS A 125 40.37 -21.28 -24.75
C HIS A 125 40.67 -22.32 -25.83
N THR A 126 41.91 -22.37 -26.33
CA THR A 126 42.35 -23.41 -27.25
C THR A 126 42.40 -24.74 -26.51
N LEU A 127 41.85 -25.79 -27.12
CA LEU A 127 41.89 -27.14 -26.57
C LEU A 127 43.35 -27.62 -26.50
N ALA A 128 43.79 -27.93 -25.29
CA ALA A 128 45.07 -28.57 -25.01
C ALA A 128 44.81 -30.02 -24.59
N ALA A 129 45.81 -30.88 -24.75
CA ALA A 129 45.72 -32.20 -24.16
C ALA A 129 45.58 -32.03 -22.64
N ALA A 130 44.64 -32.74 -22.03
CA ALA A 130 44.47 -32.74 -20.59
C ALA A 130 45.76 -33.17 -19.87
N GLY A 131 46.72 -33.78 -20.60
CA GLY A 131 48.10 -34.17 -20.26
C GLY A 131 49.16 -33.07 -20.24
N ASP A 132 48.91 -31.90 -20.85
CA ASP A 132 49.94 -30.87 -21.08
C ASP A 132 50.18 -29.96 -19.88
N ARG A 133 51.45 -29.60 -19.64
CA ARG A 133 51.81 -28.59 -18.64
C ARG A 133 51.62 -27.17 -19.16
N PHE A 134 51.95 -26.93 -20.43
CA PHE A 134 51.85 -25.62 -21.07
C PHE A 134 50.91 -25.67 -22.27
N CYS A 135 50.17 -24.59 -22.52
CA CYS A 135 49.33 -24.48 -23.71
C CYS A 135 50.19 -24.31 -24.96
N GLY A 136 50.04 -25.21 -25.93
CA GLY A 136 50.75 -25.12 -27.22
C GLY A 136 50.39 -23.90 -28.08
N ALA A 137 49.30 -23.18 -27.78
CA ALA A 137 48.88 -22.00 -28.53
C ALA A 137 49.33 -20.67 -27.89
N CYS A 138 49.25 -20.53 -26.57
CA CYS A 138 49.53 -19.26 -25.88
C CYS A 138 50.67 -19.33 -24.84
N GLY A 139 51.26 -20.50 -24.62
CA GLY A 139 52.37 -20.72 -23.69
C GLY A 139 52.01 -20.66 -22.19
N ALA A 140 50.73 -20.52 -21.83
CA ALA A 140 50.31 -20.45 -20.42
C ALA A 140 50.55 -21.78 -19.68
N ASP A 141 51.01 -21.72 -18.41
CA ASP A 141 51.08 -22.89 -17.52
C ASP A 141 49.65 -23.30 -17.10
N LEU A 142 49.19 -24.43 -17.64
CA LEU A 142 47.84 -24.94 -17.44
C LEU A 142 47.62 -25.45 -16.02
N VAL A 143 48.66 -25.98 -15.36
CA VAL A 143 48.56 -26.51 -14.00
C VAL A 143 48.42 -25.36 -13.01
N GLU A 144 49.27 -24.34 -13.14
CA GLU A 144 49.21 -23.16 -12.28
C GLU A 144 47.92 -22.36 -12.52
N GLY A 145 47.51 -22.19 -13.78
CA GLY A 145 46.28 -21.51 -14.14
C GLY A 145 45.03 -22.15 -13.53
N VAL A 146 44.89 -23.48 -13.67
CA VAL A 146 43.77 -24.22 -13.07
C VAL A 146 43.80 -24.12 -11.54
N ALA A 147 44.98 -24.19 -10.90
CA ALA A 147 45.09 -24.03 -9.44
C ALA A 147 44.64 -22.64 -8.98
N ARG A 148 44.97 -21.58 -9.73
CA ARG A 148 44.51 -20.21 -9.45
C ARG A 148 42.99 -20.07 -9.60
N GLU A 149 42.40 -20.64 -10.65
CA GLU A 149 40.96 -20.65 -10.86
C GLU A 149 40.22 -21.42 -9.75
N VAL A 150 40.74 -22.58 -9.33
CA VAL A 150 40.21 -23.33 -8.18
C VAL A 150 40.19 -22.46 -6.93
N ALA A 151 41.29 -21.77 -6.62
CA ALA A 151 41.37 -20.89 -5.46
C ALA A 151 40.42 -19.68 -5.58
N ALA A 152 40.24 -19.12 -6.78
CA ALA A 152 39.30 -18.03 -7.03
C ALA A 152 37.85 -18.49 -6.79
N VAL A 153 37.46 -19.63 -7.37
CA VAL A 153 36.12 -20.21 -7.18
C VAL A 153 35.84 -20.53 -5.71
N GLN A 154 36.82 -21.07 -4.98
CA GLN A 154 36.70 -21.32 -3.54
C GLN A 154 36.44 -20.02 -2.75
N LYS A 155 37.13 -18.92 -3.09
CA LYS A 155 36.85 -17.62 -2.49
C LYS A 155 35.44 -17.13 -2.81
N THR A 156 34.99 -17.30 -4.05
CA THR A 156 33.62 -16.95 -4.47
C THR A 156 32.57 -17.73 -3.68
N LEU A 157 32.76 -19.04 -3.49
CA LEU A 157 31.89 -19.87 -2.65
C LEU A 157 31.84 -19.35 -1.20
N HIS A 158 32.99 -19.03 -0.61
CA HIS A 158 33.04 -18.49 0.75
C HIS A 158 32.33 -17.14 0.86
N HIS A 159 32.50 -16.25 -0.13
CA HIS A 159 31.83 -14.96 -0.15
C HIS A 159 30.30 -15.12 -0.29
N ALA A 160 29.83 -16.05 -1.13
CA ALA A 160 28.41 -16.37 -1.22
C ALA A 160 27.86 -16.87 0.13
N ASP A 161 28.60 -17.71 0.85
CA ASP A 161 28.22 -18.19 2.18
C ASP A 161 28.12 -17.02 3.19
N GLN A 162 28.99 -16.01 3.09
CA GLN A 162 28.91 -14.79 3.91
C GLN A 162 27.67 -13.94 3.58
N LEU A 163 27.35 -13.77 2.29
CA LEU A 163 26.16 -13.04 1.83
C LEU A 163 24.87 -13.73 2.31
N ALA A 164 24.81 -15.06 2.22
CA ALA A 164 23.68 -15.84 2.71
C ALA A 164 23.47 -15.69 4.23
N ARG A 165 24.54 -15.68 5.03
CA ARG A 165 24.46 -15.39 6.48
C ARG A 165 23.89 -14.01 6.80
N GLN A 166 24.00 -13.07 5.87
CA GLN A 166 23.43 -11.72 5.97
C GLN A 166 22.05 -11.63 5.34
N TYR A 167 21.40 -12.76 5.01
CA TYR A 167 20.10 -12.85 4.33
C TYR A 167 20.07 -12.24 2.92
N GLN A 168 21.24 -12.04 2.29
CA GLN A 168 21.36 -11.51 0.93
C GLN A 168 21.39 -12.65 -0.09
N PHE A 169 20.35 -13.49 -0.08
CA PHE A 169 20.30 -14.71 -0.88
C PHE A 169 20.37 -14.46 -2.38
N ASP A 170 19.70 -13.41 -2.89
CA ASP A 170 19.72 -13.09 -4.32
C ASP A 170 21.13 -12.78 -4.80
N LYS A 171 21.87 -11.94 -4.07
CA LYS A 171 23.28 -11.66 -4.38
C LYS A 171 24.17 -12.89 -4.29
N ALA A 172 23.92 -13.77 -3.31
CA ALA A 172 24.67 -15.02 -3.18
C ALA A 172 24.40 -15.96 -4.38
N ILE A 173 23.14 -16.03 -4.84
CA ILE A 173 22.75 -16.82 -6.01
C ILE A 173 23.37 -16.24 -7.29
N ASP A 174 23.27 -14.93 -7.50
CA ASP A 174 23.84 -14.24 -8.66
C ASP A 174 25.37 -14.43 -8.73
N LEU A 175 26.05 -14.34 -7.58
CA LEU A 175 27.49 -14.57 -7.48
C LEU A 175 27.89 -16.01 -7.83
N LEU A 176 27.04 -16.99 -7.52
CA LEU A 176 27.30 -18.40 -7.80
C LEU A 176 26.82 -18.86 -9.19
N GLY A 177 25.97 -18.10 -9.86
CA GLY A 177 25.43 -18.42 -11.18
C GLY A 177 26.53 -18.79 -12.19
N PRO A 178 27.53 -17.93 -12.43
CA PRO A 178 28.62 -18.22 -13.37
C PRO A 178 29.43 -19.45 -12.97
N VAL A 179 29.65 -19.67 -11.66
CA VAL A 179 30.40 -20.84 -11.16
C VAL A 179 29.63 -22.14 -11.41
N ALA A 180 28.31 -22.10 -11.30
CA ALA A 180 27.44 -23.25 -11.50
C ALA A 180 27.39 -23.73 -12.96
N GLU A 181 27.77 -22.89 -13.93
CA GLU A 181 27.80 -23.21 -15.36
C GLU A 181 29.15 -23.76 -15.84
N ILE A 182 30.19 -23.75 -14.99
CA ILE A 182 31.53 -24.22 -15.38
C ILE A 182 31.53 -25.73 -15.66
N GLU A 183 31.96 -26.10 -16.87
CA GLU A 183 32.04 -27.50 -17.31
C GLU A 183 33.43 -28.14 -17.16
N HIS A 184 34.46 -27.33 -16.86
CA HIS A 184 35.85 -27.77 -16.76
C HIS A 184 36.01 -28.90 -15.72
N SER A 185 36.72 -29.98 -16.09
CA SER A 185 36.80 -31.21 -15.29
C SER A 185 37.30 -30.95 -13.86
N ALA A 186 38.38 -30.17 -13.71
CA ALA A 186 38.98 -29.78 -12.44
C ALA A 186 38.06 -28.93 -11.53
N LEU A 187 37.13 -28.18 -12.13
CA LEU A 187 36.20 -27.30 -11.42
C LEU A 187 34.81 -27.92 -11.24
N ARG A 188 34.53 -29.06 -11.89
CA ARG A 188 33.21 -29.72 -11.88
C ARG A 188 32.67 -30.00 -10.47
N ALA A 189 33.55 -30.39 -9.54
CA ALA A 189 33.17 -30.60 -8.15
C ALA A 189 32.74 -29.29 -7.45
N LEU A 190 33.44 -28.19 -7.71
CA LEU A 190 33.09 -26.87 -7.18
C LEU A 190 31.83 -26.29 -7.85
N ALA A 191 31.65 -26.50 -9.15
CA ALA A 191 30.42 -26.14 -9.85
C ALA A 191 29.21 -26.91 -9.31
N ALA A 192 29.36 -28.21 -9.01
CA ALA A 192 28.32 -29.00 -8.33
C ALA A 192 28.01 -28.47 -6.91
N GLN A 193 29.04 -28.05 -6.17
CA GLN A 193 28.84 -27.39 -4.87
C GLN A 193 28.12 -26.04 -5.00
N ALA A 194 28.42 -25.24 -6.02
CA ALA A 194 27.72 -23.99 -6.30
C ALA A 194 26.23 -24.23 -6.59
N ARG A 195 25.91 -25.20 -7.46
CA ARG A 195 24.52 -25.60 -7.75
C ARG A 195 23.75 -26.00 -6.49
N LYS A 196 24.36 -26.82 -5.63
CA LYS A 196 23.75 -27.22 -4.35
C LYS A 196 23.48 -26.03 -3.43
N ARG A 197 24.43 -25.09 -3.31
CA ARG A 197 24.24 -23.87 -2.52
C ARG A 197 23.13 -22.98 -3.08
N ILE A 198 23.06 -22.81 -4.40
CA ILE A 198 22.00 -22.04 -5.06
C ILE A 198 20.63 -22.62 -4.71
N GLU A 199 20.47 -23.94 -4.79
CA GLU A 199 19.22 -24.61 -4.41
C GLU A 199 18.86 -24.36 -2.93
N GLN A 200 19.85 -24.51 -2.03
CA GLN A 200 19.67 -24.23 -0.60
C GLN A 200 19.25 -22.78 -0.34
N TYR A 201 19.94 -21.80 -0.95
CA TYR A 201 19.64 -20.38 -0.78
C TYR A 201 18.28 -19.99 -1.35
N ARG A 202 17.86 -20.60 -2.45
CA ARG A 202 16.51 -20.42 -3.00
C ARG A 202 15.45 -20.95 -2.03
N ALA A 203 15.64 -22.15 -1.48
CA ALA A 203 14.72 -22.75 -0.52
C ALA A 203 14.62 -21.92 0.77
N GLU A 204 15.75 -21.46 1.32
CA GLU A 204 15.79 -20.60 2.50
C GLU A 204 15.09 -19.25 2.24
N ARG A 205 15.40 -18.60 1.12
CA ARG A 205 14.73 -17.36 0.71
C ARG A 205 13.22 -17.55 0.60
N GLN A 206 12.76 -18.61 -0.06
CA GLN A 206 11.34 -18.89 -0.23
C GLN A 206 10.64 -19.11 1.12
N ARG A 207 11.30 -19.80 2.07
CA ARG A 207 10.77 -19.99 3.43
C ARG A 207 10.57 -18.65 4.15
N TYR A 208 11.57 -17.77 4.12
CA TYR A 208 11.45 -16.45 4.75
C TYR A 208 10.44 -15.55 4.04
N GLN A 209 10.34 -15.65 2.72
CA GLN A 209 9.32 -14.93 1.96
C GLN A 209 7.91 -15.38 2.36
N ALA A 210 7.66 -16.69 2.41
CA ALA A 210 6.36 -17.23 2.84
C ALA A 210 5.99 -16.80 4.27
N GLN A 211 6.98 -16.75 5.18
CA GLN A 211 6.78 -16.19 6.51
C GLN A 211 6.43 -14.71 6.46
N ALA A 212 7.18 -13.91 5.68
CA ALA A 212 6.92 -12.48 5.51
C ALA A 212 5.53 -12.20 4.92
N ASP A 213 5.07 -13.01 3.97
CA ASP A 213 3.77 -12.85 3.32
C ASP A 213 2.61 -13.16 4.28
N ALA A 214 2.81 -14.05 5.26
CA ALA A 214 1.81 -14.37 6.28
C ALA A 214 1.71 -13.32 7.40
N VAL A 215 2.80 -12.58 7.67
CA VAL A 215 2.87 -11.62 8.80
C VAL A 215 1.80 -10.53 8.74
N PRO A 216 1.52 -9.85 7.61
CA PRO A 216 0.52 -8.78 7.55
C PRO A 216 -0.86 -9.21 8.05
N GLN A 217 -1.36 -10.35 7.58
CA GLN A 217 -2.69 -10.84 7.97
C GLN A 217 -2.75 -11.16 9.46
N GLU A 218 -1.73 -11.80 10.00
CA GLU A 218 -1.69 -12.13 11.43
C GLU A 218 -1.51 -10.88 12.30
N ALA A 219 -0.67 -9.93 11.87
CA ALA A 219 -0.52 -8.65 12.53
C ALA A 219 -1.83 -7.84 12.55
N ASP A 220 -2.62 -7.87 11.47
CA ASP A 220 -3.93 -7.20 11.41
C ASP A 220 -4.90 -7.81 12.44
N ARG A 221 -4.97 -9.14 12.55
CA ARG A 221 -5.76 -9.83 13.59
C ARG A 221 -5.33 -9.48 15.02
N LEU A 222 -4.02 -9.38 15.25
CA LEU A 222 -3.46 -8.99 16.55
C LEU A 222 -3.77 -7.52 16.86
N LEU A 223 -3.71 -6.62 15.87
CA LEU A 223 -4.10 -5.22 16.03
C LEU A 223 -5.59 -5.09 16.38
N GLU A 224 -6.47 -5.80 15.68
CA GLU A 224 -7.92 -5.82 15.93
C GLU A 224 -8.28 -6.35 17.33
N SER A 225 -7.50 -7.32 17.81
CA SER A 225 -7.66 -7.87 19.17
C SER A 225 -6.88 -7.11 20.25
N ASN A 226 -6.28 -5.96 19.91
CA ASN A 226 -5.50 -5.09 20.80
C ASN A 226 -4.24 -5.75 21.41
N GLN A 227 -3.68 -6.76 20.74
CA GLN A 227 -2.49 -7.51 21.17
C GLN A 227 -1.20 -6.90 20.59
N TYR A 228 -0.97 -5.62 20.85
CA TYR A 228 0.11 -4.84 20.20
C TYR A 228 1.52 -5.37 20.49
N ARG A 229 1.78 -5.89 21.69
CA ARG A 229 3.09 -6.47 22.04
C ARG A 229 3.42 -7.69 21.18
N GLN A 230 2.42 -8.55 20.92
CA GLN A 230 2.60 -9.73 20.08
C GLN A 230 2.87 -9.37 18.62
N VAL A 231 2.31 -8.26 18.11
CA VAL A 231 2.68 -7.74 16.78
C VAL A 231 4.18 -7.45 16.70
N LEU A 232 4.74 -6.80 17.74
CA LEU A 232 6.16 -6.49 17.76
C LEU A 232 7.03 -7.76 17.85
N GLU A 233 6.63 -8.75 18.64
CA GLU A 233 7.31 -10.05 18.75
C GLU A 233 7.27 -10.82 17.41
N LEU A 234 6.10 -10.84 16.76
CA LEU A 234 5.92 -11.44 15.43
C LEU A 234 6.86 -10.80 14.40
N VAL A 235 6.94 -9.46 14.36
CA VAL A 235 7.83 -8.76 13.42
C VAL A 235 9.31 -8.93 13.78
N GLN A 236 9.65 -9.01 15.07
CA GLN A 236 11.02 -9.25 15.52
C GLN A 236 11.54 -10.64 15.12
N SER A 237 10.65 -11.63 15.05
CA SER A 237 11.00 -12.99 14.59
C SER A 237 11.50 -13.05 13.14
N LEU A 238 11.12 -12.07 12.32
CA LEU A 238 11.52 -11.98 10.91
C LEU A 238 12.84 -11.21 10.76
N PRO A 239 13.81 -11.71 9.97
CA PRO A 239 15.03 -10.95 9.66
C PRO A 239 14.72 -9.60 9.00
N ALA A 240 15.55 -8.59 9.28
CA ALA A 240 15.31 -7.21 8.82
C ALA A 240 15.19 -7.09 7.29
N ALA A 241 15.92 -7.94 6.54
CA ALA A 241 15.89 -7.98 5.07
C ALA A 241 14.49 -8.31 4.49
N PHE A 242 13.67 -9.09 5.23
CA PHE A 242 12.33 -9.51 4.79
C PHE A 242 11.21 -8.63 5.35
N ARG A 243 11.53 -7.60 6.14
CA ARG A 243 10.53 -6.68 6.68
C ARG A 243 10.12 -5.66 5.61
N THR A 244 9.08 -5.99 4.87
CA THR A 244 8.47 -5.11 3.85
C THR A 244 7.96 -3.80 4.49
N PRO A 245 7.75 -2.74 3.70
CA PRO A 245 7.16 -1.49 4.21
C PRO A 245 5.81 -1.72 4.92
N ALA A 246 4.99 -2.63 4.40
CA ALA A 246 3.70 -3.00 4.98
C ALA A 246 3.83 -3.63 6.38
N ILE A 247 4.84 -4.47 6.60
CA ILE A 247 5.14 -5.07 7.92
C ILE A 247 5.66 -3.99 8.87
N LYS A 248 6.57 -3.12 8.39
CA LYS A 248 7.13 -2.01 9.18
C LYS A 248 6.04 -1.02 9.63
N GLN A 249 5.09 -0.72 8.76
CA GLN A 249 3.96 0.15 9.07
C GLN A 249 3.11 -0.42 10.23
N ARG A 250 2.78 -1.71 10.20
CA ARG A 250 2.02 -2.38 11.28
C ARG A 250 2.78 -2.40 12.60
N ALA A 251 4.09 -2.64 12.55
CA ALA A 251 4.95 -2.54 13.73
C ALA A 251 4.99 -1.12 14.29
N ALA A 252 5.07 -0.10 13.43
CA ALA A 252 5.03 1.30 13.84
C ALA A 252 3.68 1.66 14.45
N GLU A 253 2.57 1.18 13.88
CA GLU A 253 1.24 1.37 14.47
C GLU A 253 1.15 0.71 15.86
N ALA A 254 1.52 -0.57 15.99
CA ALA A 254 1.50 -1.26 17.26
C ALA A 254 2.34 -0.53 18.34
N LYS A 255 3.53 -0.05 17.96
CA LYS A 255 4.39 0.75 18.83
C LYS A 255 3.70 2.05 19.26
N ALA A 256 3.11 2.79 18.32
CA ALA A 256 2.40 4.03 18.62
C ALA A 256 1.20 3.80 19.57
N ARG A 257 0.47 2.68 19.43
CA ARG A 257 -0.62 2.32 20.36
C ARG A 257 -0.10 2.04 21.77
N LEU A 258 1.03 1.36 21.90
CA LEU A 258 1.66 1.11 23.20
C LEU A 258 2.13 2.40 23.88
N GLU A 259 2.79 3.29 23.12
CA GLU A 259 3.19 4.61 23.62
C GLU A 259 1.97 5.46 24.02
N GLU A 260 0.87 5.37 23.26
CA GLU A 260 -0.39 6.01 23.60
C GLU A 260 -0.99 5.46 24.91
N ILE A 261 -0.98 4.13 25.09
CA ILE A 261 -1.41 3.48 26.34
C ILE A 261 -0.58 3.99 27.53
N GLU A 262 0.74 4.02 27.41
CA GLU A 262 1.64 4.46 28.47
C GLU A 262 1.36 5.93 28.85
N ARG A 263 1.22 6.80 27.86
CA ARG A 263 0.89 8.22 28.06
C ARG A 263 -0.45 8.39 28.76
N LEU A 264 -1.52 7.76 28.24
CA LEU A 264 -2.87 7.85 28.81
C LEU A 264 -2.93 7.26 30.22
N SER A 265 -2.17 6.19 30.49
CA SER A 265 -2.04 5.60 31.83
C SER A 265 -1.31 6.54 32.78
N GLY A 266 -0.31 7.28 32.30
CA GLY A 266 0.34 8.37 33.03
C GLY A 266 -0.62 9.49 33.40
N GLU A 267 -1.36 10.01 32.42
CA GLU A 267 -2.38 11.05 32.61
C GLU A 267 -3.46 10.61 33.61
N LEU A 268 -3.94 9.37 33.50
CA LEU A 268 -4.95 8.81 34.40
C LEU A 268 -4.45 8.73 35.84
N ARG A 269 -3.18 8.33 36.04
CA ARG A 269 -2.55 8.29 37.37
C ARG A 269 -2.40 9.68 37.98
N GLN A 270 -2.08 10.69 37.19
CA GLN A 270 -1.98 12.08 37.67
C GLN A 270 -3.34 12.69 37.99
N ALA A 271 -4.40 12.24 37.31
CA ALA A 271 -5.77 12.69 37.56
C ALA A 271 -6.46 12.02 38.76
N VAL A 272 -5.75 11.19 39.54
CA VAL A 272 -6.30 10.54 40.72
C VAL A 272 -6.69 11.59 41.76
N GLY A 273 -7.99 11.63 42.10
CA GLY A 273 -8.55 12.61 43.04
C GLY A 273 -9.02 13.92 42.40
N ALA A 274 -8.80 14.11 41.10
CA ALA A 274 -9.35 15.25 40.37
C ALA A 274 -10.89 15.22 40.34
N PRO A 275 -11.56 16.39 40.30
CA PRO A 275 -13.01 16.44 40.08
C PRO A 275 -13.36 15.84 38.72
N PHE A 276 -14.63 15.43 38.58
CA PHE A 276 -15.14 14.94 37.30
C PHE A 276 -14.89 15.98 36.19
N SER A 277 -14.33 15.52 35.07
CA SER A 277 -14.16 16.33 33.87
C SER A 277 -14.46 15.50 32.63
N SER A 278 -15.00 16.13 31.59
CA SER A 278 -15.23 15.49 30.29
C SER A 278 -13.93 15.01 29.65
N ALA A 279 -12.81 15.70 29.93
CA ALA A 279 -11.48 15.29 29.49
C ALA A 279 -11.06 13.96 30.11
N LEU A 280 -11.18 13.81 31.45
CA LEU A 280 -10.87 12.56 32.15
C LEU A 280 -11.71 11.39 31.65
N LEU A 281 -13.00 11.62 31.37
CA LEU A 281 -13.87 10.60 30.78
C LEU A 281 -13.38 10.14 29.40
N ARG A 282 -13.01 11.09 28.51
CA ARG A 282 -12.46 10.76 27.18
C ARG A 282 -11.12 10.04 27.27
N THR A 283 -10.19 10.49 28.11
CA THR A 283 -8.89 9.84 28.34
C THR A 283 -9.10 8.41 28.81
N THR A 284 -9.97 8.19 29.80
CA THR A 284 -10.26 6.85 30.32
C THR A 284 -10.94 5.96 29.28
N SER A 285 -11.89 6.51 28.51
CA SER A 285 -12.55 5.78 27.42
C SER A 285 -11.58 5.39 26.32
N ARG A 286 -10.66 6.29 25.94
CA ARG A 286 -9.65 6.01 24.93
C ARG A 286 -8.70 4.92 25.39
N LEU A 287 -8.25 4.98 26.65
CA LEU A 287 -7.40 3.95 27.24
C LEU A 287 -8.10 2.58 27.22
N LEU A 288 -9.38 2.51 27.60
CA LEU A 288 -10.15 1.25 27.57
C LEU A 288 -10.46 0.73 26.15
N ALA A 289 -10.44 1.60 25.14
CA ALA A 289 -10.55 1.18 23.76
C ALA A 289 -9.24 0.52 23.25
N LEU A 290 -8.09 0.99 23.74
CA LEU A 290 -6.77 0.45 23.40
C LEU A 290 -6.39 -0.76 24.25
N ASP A 291 -6.77 -0.77 25.53
CA ASP A 291 -6.58 -1.89 26.45
C ASP A 291 -7.88 -2.14 27.23
N PRO A 292 -8.76 -3.02 26.73
CA PRO A 292 -10.04 -3.35 27.37
C PRO A 292 -9.91 -3.98 28.77
N GLN A 293 -8.74 -4.57 29.08
CA GLN A 293 -8.50 -5.27 30.35
C GLN A 293 -7.76 -4.40 31.37
N HIS A 294 -7.42 -3.16 31.04
CA HIS A 294 -6.68 -2.25 31.91
C HIS A 294 -7.38 -2.04 33.28
N ALA A 295 -6.91 -2.70 34.33
CA ALA A 295 -7.59 -2.78 35.63
C ALA A 295 -7.92 -1.40 36.24
N HIS A 296 -6.95 -0.49 36.29
CA HIS A 296 -7.14 0.84 36.88
C HIS A 296 -8.16 1.68 36.08
N ALA A 297 -8.07 1.72 34.76
CA ALA A 297 -9.00 2.43 33.89
C ALA A 297 -10.44 1.92 34.03
N ARG A 298 -10.63 0.59 34.15
CA ARG A 298 -11.97 0.01 34.41
C ARG A 298 -12.56 0.51 35.72
N GLN A 299 -11.76 0.51 36.79
CA GLN A 299 -12.19 1.02 38.10
C GLN A 299 -12.55 2.50 38.06
N VAL A 300 -11.72 3.33 37.40
CA VAL A 300 -11.99 4.76 37.25
C VAL A 300 -13.25 4.99 36.41
N MET A 301 -13.41 4.29 35.28
CA MET A 301 -14.58 4.41 34.42
C MET A 301 -15.89 4.08 35.16
N GLN A 302 -15.91 3.03 35.98
CA GLN A 302 -17.08 2.69 36.81
C GLN A 302 -17.50 3.84 37.74
N ARG A 303 -16.54 4.54 38.35
CA ARG A 303 -16.82 5.71 39.20
C ARG A 303 -17.30 6.92 38.38
N LEU A 304 -16.73 7.12 37.19
CA LEU A 304 -17.09 8.24 36.31
C LEU A 304 -18.50 8.10 35.72
N CYS A 305 -18.99 6.87 35.50
CA CYS A 305 -20.31 6.62 34.91
C CYS A 305 -21.45 7.33 35.65
N GLY A 306 -21.47 7.24 36.99
CA GLY A 306 -22.51 7.89 37.79
C GLY A 306 -22.47 9.42 37.69
N ARG A 307 -21.27 10.01 37.76
CA ARG A 307 -21.11 11.47 37.64
C ARG A 307 -21.41 11.97 36.22
N ALA A 308 -21.05 11.19 35.20
CA ALA A 308 -21.36 11.48 33.81
C ALA A 308 -22.88 11.43 33.55
N LEU A 309 -23.59 10.46 34.13
CA LEU A 309 -25.05 10.39 34.05
C LEU A 309 -25.69 11.63 34.69
N GLN A 310 -25.30 11.98 35.91
CA GLN A 310 -25.82 13.17 36.60
C GLN A 310 -25.55 14.46 35.81
N ALA A 311 -24.34 14.64 35.28
CA ALA A 311 -24.01 15.79 34.45
C ALA A 311 -24.85 15.81 33.14
N ALA A 312 -25.05 14.66 32.51
CA ALA A 312 -25.88 14.56 31.31
C ALA A 312 -27.37 14.86 31.59
N GLU A 313 -27.90 14.43 32.74
CA GLU A 313 -29.25 14.77 33.19
C GLU A 313 -29.41 16.29 33.39
N GLN A 314 -28.41 16.93 33.99
CA GLN A 314 -28.38 18.40 34.14
C GLN A 314 -28.36 19.11 32.79
N HIS A 315 -27.51 18.68 31.85
CA HIS A 315 -27.48 19.22 30.50
C HIS A 315 -28.81 19.00 29.75
N ALA A 316 -29.42 17.82 29.90
CA ALA A 316 -30.72 17.53 29.31
C ALA A 316 -31.85 18.40 29.90
N ALA A 317 -31.83 18.65 31.22
CA ALA A 317 -32.75 19.59 31.87
C ALA A 317 -32.57 21.02 31.34
N GLN A 318 -31.34 21.41 31.02
CA GLN A 318 -30.99 22.70 30.40
C GLN A 318 -31.17 22.71 28.87
N ARG A 319 -31.76 21.68 28.26
CA ARG A 319 -31.97 21.52 26.80
C ARG A 319 -30.69 21.41 25.96
N GLN A 320 -29.56 21.18 26.59
CA GLN A 320 -28.28 20.97 25.94
C GLN A 320 -28.10 19.49 25.58
N TYR A 321 -28.99 18.96 24.72
CA TYR A 321 -29.00 17.54 24.37
C TYR A 321 -27.74 17.08 23.62
N GLU A 322 -27.10 17.99 22.87
CA GLU A 322 -25.82 17.72 22.20
C GLU A 322 -24.71 17.39 23.22
N GLU A 323 -24.64 18.15 24.32
CA GLU A 323 -23.64 17.94 25.36
C GLU A 323 -23.94 16.71 26.23
N ALA A 324 -25.22 16.47 26.54
CA ALA A 324 -25.66 15.24 27.17
C ALA A 324 -25.26 14.01 26.32
N CYS A 325 -25.51 14.05 25.01
CA CYS A 325 -25.09 12.99 24.08
C CYS A 325 -23.57 12.82 24.06
N ARG A 326 -22.81 13.92 23.99
CA ARG A 326 -21.33 13.87 23.94
C ARG A 326 -20.75 13.17 25.17
N LEU A 327 -21.26 13.49 26.36
CA LEU A 327 -20.84 12.85 27.61
C LEU A 327 -21.20 11.35 27.65
N LEU A 328 -22.45 11.00 27.32
CA LEU A 328 -22.90 9.61 27.39
C LEU A 328 -22.27 8.72 26.30
N LYS A 329 -22.04 9.26 25.10
CA LYS A 329 -21.34 8.55 24.01
C LYS A 329 -19.87 8.28 24.35
N ALA A 330 -19.25 9.13 25.16
CA ALA A 330 -17.89 8.92 25.66
C ALA A 330 -17.78 7.77 26.68
N ILE A 331 -18.89 7.20 27.16
CA ILE A 331 -18.87 6.00 27.99
C ILE A 331 -18.84 4.77 27.06
N PRO A 332 -17.87 3.85 27.18
CA PRO A 332 -17.82 2.64 26.35
C PRO A 332 -19.04 1.72 26.59
N PRO A 333 -19.51 0.98 25.56
CA PRO A 333 -20.72 0.15 25.66
C PRO A 333 -20.78 -0.81 26.87
N PRO A 334 -19.69 -1.50 27.27
CA PRO A 334 -19.71 -2.39 28.44
C PRO A 334 -20.03 -1.71 29.77
N PHE A 335 -19.90 -0.38 29.85
CA PHE A 335 -20.14 0.40 31.06
C PHE A 335 -21.47 1.18 31.01
N ARG A 336 -22.23 1.09 29.92
CA ARG A 336 -23.52 1.77 29.80
C ARG A 336 -24.58 0.96 30.54
N THR A 337 -25.04 1.52 31.66
CA THR A 337 -26.20 0.99 32.37
C THR A 337 -27.48 1.23 31.56
N PRO A 338 -28.59 0.52 31.83
CA PRO A 338 -29.88 0.78 31.18
C PRO A 338 -30.33 2.24 31.29
N ALA A 339 -30.05 2.90 32.42
CA ALA A 339 -30.34 4.32 32.61
C ALA A 339 -29.53 5.22 31.67
N ILE A 340 -28.23 4.96 31.52
CA ILE A 340 -27.36 5.68 30.56
C ILE A 340 -27.87 5.48 29.13
N SER A 341 -28.20 4.24 28.74
CA SER A 341 -28.69 3.93 27.40
C SER A 341 -30.04 4.58 27.12
N ALA A 342 -30.95 4.59 28.08
CA ALA A 342 -32.26 5.25 27.95
C ALA A 342 -32.12 6.77 27.80
N LEU A 343 -31.30 7.41 28.63
CA LEU A 343 -31.06 8.84 28.54
C LEU A 343 -30.35 9.22 27.23
N LEU A 344 -29.39 8.40 26.79
CA LEU A 344 -28.69 8.61 25.53
C LEU A 344 -29.65 8.52 24.34
N ALA A 345 -30.52 7.50 24.29
CA ALA A 345 -31.53 7.36 23.24
C ALA A 345 -32.48 8.57 23.23
N LYS A 346 -32.98 8.97 24.40
CA LYS A 346 -33.85 10.14 24.57
C LYS A 346 -33.18 11.43 24.10
N ALA A 347 -31.92 11.66 24.50
CA ALA A 347 -31.18 12.85 24.15
C ALA A 347 -30.81 12.90 22.66
N ASP A 348 -30.44 11.76 22.04
CA ASP A 348 -30.10 11.71 20.62
C ASP A 348 -31.34 11.93 19.75
N GLU A 349 -32.49 11.38 20.14
CA GLU A 349 -33.79 11.64 19.51
C GLU A 349 -34.16 13.12 19.63
N ALA A 350 -34.09 13.70 20.84
CA ALA A 350 -34.39 15.12 21.06
C ALA A 350 -33.51 16.05 20.21
N ARG A 351 -32.19 15.82 20.25
CA ARG A 351 -31.19 16.58 19.48
C ARG A 351 -31.44 16.52 17.98
N TRP A 352 -31.74 15.32 17.46
CA TRP A 352 -32.06 15.13 16.05
C TRP A 352 -33.34 15.87 15.65
N ILE A 353 -34.41 15.78 16.45
CA ILE A 353 -35.66 16.50 16.17
C ILE A 353 -35.45 18.01 16.20
N VAL A 354 -34.76 18.54 17.22
CA VAL A 354 -34.47 19.98 17.34
C VAL A 354 -33.70 20.48 16.11
N ARG A 355 -32.67 19.73 15.67
CA ARG A 355 -31.91 20.05 14.44
C ARG A 355 -32.82 20.08 13.20
N ILE A 356 -33.74 19.14 13.05
CA ILE A 356 -34.68 19.17 11.92
C ILE A 356 -35.61 20.37 12.02
N LEU A 357 -36.24 20.59 13.18
CA LEU A 357 -37.17 21.70 13.38
C LEU A 357 -36.53 23.08 13.16
N SER A 358 -35.22 23.22 13.44
CA SER A 358 -34.49 24.48 13.24
C SER A 358 -34.00 24.70 11.80
N THR A 359 -33.78 23.63 11.03
CA THR A 359 -33.21 23.70 9.67
C THR A 359 -34.26 23.68 8.56
N GLN A 360 -35.46 23.13 8.80
CA GLN A 360 -36.46 22.97 7.75
C GLN A 360 -37.15 24.30 7.40
N THR A 361 -37.31 24.54 6.09
CA THR A 361 -37.94 25.77 5.54
C THR A 361 -39.39 25.55 5.10
N ARG A 362 -39.86 24.29 5.08
CA ARG A 362 -41.21 23.92 4.63
C ARG A 362 -42.01 23.22 5.71
N ILE A 363 -43.30 23.55 5.78
CA ILE A 363 -44.24 22.92 6.71
C ILE A 363 -44.76 21.63 6.05
N THR A 364 -44.59 20.50 6.73
CA THR A 364 -45.10 19.20 6.29
C THR A 364 -45.81 18.49 7.45
N PRO A 365 -46.75 17.55 7.18
CA PRO A 365 -47.36 16.74 8.24
C PRO A 365 -46.32 15.98 9.10
N ALA A 366 -45.24 15.52 8.47
CA ALA A 366 -44.12 14.88 9.17
C ALA A 366 -43.43 15.83 10.16
N LEU A 367 -43.23 17.09 9.78
CA LEU A 367 -42.63 18.10 10.67
C LEU A 367 -43.51 18.41 11.89
N VAL A 368 -44.83 18.47 11.70
CA VAL A 368 -45.79 18.61 12.81
C VAL A 368 -45.73 17.40 13.74
N ALA A 369 -45.69 16.18 13.19
CA ALA A 369 -45.55 14.96 13.98
C ALA A 369 -44.23 14.90 14.78
N LEU A 370 -43.12 15.37 14.19
CA LEU A 370 -41.84 15.49 14.89
C LEU A 370 -41.90 16.50 16.04
N ALA A 371 -42.54 17.65 15.84
CA ALA A 371 -42.76 18.60 16.93
C ALA A 371 -43.64 18.03 18.06
N ALA A 372 -44.68 17.26 17.72
CA ALA A 372 -45.49 16.54 18.70
C ALA A 372 -44.64 15.52 19.49
N ARG A 373 -43.77 14.79 18.79
CA ARG A 373 -42.84 13.84 19.40
C ARG A 373 -41.83 14.53 20.33
N TYR A 374 -41.26 15.66 19.92
CA TYR A 374 -40.35 16.44 20.77
C TYR A 374 -41.04 16.92 22.05
N ARG A 375 -42.31 17.34 21.97
CA ARG A 375 -43.11 17.69 23.15
C ARG A 375 -43.30 16.51 24.11
N GLN A 376 -43.43 15.28 23.62
CA GLN A 376 -43.49 14.09 24.49
C GLN A 376 -42.14 13.82 25.19
N ILE A 377 -41.04 14.06 24.49
CA ILE A 377 -39.68 13.84 25.01
C ILE A 377 -39.31 14.92 26.05
N ALA A 378 -39.70 16.16 25.80
CA ALA A 378 -39.40 17.33 26.63
C ALA A 378 -40.70 18.08 27.02
N PRO A 379 -41.56 17.49 27.86
CA PRO A 379 -42.84 18.09 28.23
C PRO A 379 -42.69 19.40 29.00
N GLU A 380 -41.56 19.56 29.72
CA GLU A 380 -41.21 20.78 30.44
C GLU A 380 -40.64 21.88 29.52
N ASP A 381 -40.73 21.70 28.20
CA ASP A 381 -40.36 22.71 27.21
C ASP A 381 -41.52 23.55 26.74
N ALA A 382 -41.58 24.77 27.25
CA ALA A 382 -42.49 25.79 26.75
C ALA A 382 -42.29 26.01 25.24
N GLN A 383 -41.06 25.90 24.72
CA GLN A 383 -40.81 26.03 23.28
C GLN A 383 -41.33 24.83 22.47
N ALA A 384 -41.34 23.61 23.03
CA ALA A 384 -41.86 22.45 22.32
C ALA A 384 -43.36 22.55 22.07
N ALA A 385 -44.12 23.03 23.06
CA ALA A 385 -45.55 23.30 22.91
C ALA A 385 -45.79 24.39 21.85
N LEU A 386 -45.03 25.49 21.93
CA LEU A 386 -45.13 26.60 20.98
C LEU A 386 -44.81 26.16 19.54
N TRP A 387 -43.76 25.37 19.33
CA TRP A 387 -43.39 24.87 18.01
C TRP A 387 -44.49 23.98 17.44
N HIS A 388 -45.01 23.03 18.23
CA HIS A 388 -46.09 22.17 17.78
C HIS A 388 -47.35 22.95 17.40
N GLU A 389 -47.81 23.86 18.26
CA GLU A 389 -49.01 24.68 18.00
C GLU A 389 -48.83 25.56 16.77
N ARG A 390 -47.69 26.25 16.63
CA ARG A 390 -47.41 27.09 15.46
C ARG A 390 -47.39 26.29 14.16
N LEU A 391 -46.73 25.14 14.16
CA LEU A 391 -46.65 24.27 12.99
C LEU A 391 -48.01 23.67 12.63
N ALA A 392 -48.77 23.22 13.63
CA ALA A 392 -50.10 22.66 13.44
C ALA A 392 -51.09 23.71 12.88
N SER A 393 -51.13 24.91 13.46
CA SER A 393 -51.98 26.00 12.97
C SER A 393 -51.57 26.48 11.58
N ALA A 394 -50.27 26.55 11.29
CA ALA A 394 -49.80 26.94 9.97
C ALA A 394 -50.15 25.88 8.89
N LEU A 395 -50.07 24.59 9.24
CA LEU A 395 -50.51 23.51 8.36
C LEU A 395 -52.02 23.55 8.12
N GLN A 396 -52.82 23.78 9.18
CA GLN A 396 -54.28 23.96 9.06
C GLN A 396 -54.66 25.17 8.18
N ALA A 397 -53.84 26.22 8.20
CA ALA A 397 -54.01 27.40 7.37
C ALA A 397 -53.43 27.25 5.94
N ASN A 398 -53.06 26.04 5.52
CA ASN A 398 -52.42 25.75 4.22
C ASN A 398 -51.15 26.58 3.93
N ARG A 399 -50.41 26.99 4.97
CA ARG A 399 -49.11 27.66 4.79
C ARG A 399 -48.04 26.60 4.57
N THR A 400 -47.28 26.73 3.49
CA THR A 400 -46.22 25.81 3.10
C THR A 400 -44.82 26.32 3.49
N GLU A 401 -44.66 27.63 3.64
CA GLU A 401 -43.38 28.27 3.98
C GLU A 401 -43.26 28.56 5.47
N LEU A 402 -42.10 28.25 6.01
CA LEU A 402 -41.75 28.38 7.42
C LEU A 402 -40.65 29.43 7.52
N ARG A 403 -40.97 30.63 8.03
CA ARG A 403 -39.90 31.55 8.45
C ARG A 403 -39.12 30.85 9.57
N PRO A 404 -37.78 30.67 9.44
CA PRO A 404 -37.02 29.82 10.35
C PRO A 404 -37.31 30.22 11.78
N ILE A 405 -37.65 29.21 12.60
CA ILE A 405 -37.90 29.41 14.02
C ILE A 405 -36.54 29.80 14.62
N PRO A 406 -36.39 31.00 15.23
CA PRO A 406 -35.15 31.38 15.86
C PRO A 406 -34.98 30.50 17.10
N THR A 407 -34.26 29.40 16.93
CA THR A 407 -33.79 28.60 18.06
C THR A 407 -32.57 29.30 18.66
N HIS A 408 -32.40 29.23 19.98
CA HIS A 408 -31.20 29.75 20.67
C HIS A 408 -29.88 29.12 20.17
N GLU A 409 -29.97 28.08 19.34
CA GLU A 409 -28.85 27.37 18.71
C GLU A 409 -28.59 27.78 17.27
N ASN A 410 -29.06 28.95 16.80
CA ASN A 410 -28.62 29.53 15.53
C ASN A 410 -27.17 30.04 15.60
N ARG A 411 -26.27 29.23 16.17
CA ARG A 411 -24.83 29.29 15.90
C ARG A 411 -24.67 28.79 14.48
N SER A 412 -24.33 29.75 13.62
CA SER A 412 -23.78 29.60 12.28
C SER A 412 -23.30 28.17 12.01
N SER A 413 -24.05 27.40 11.22
CA SER A 413 -23.53 26.14 10.70
C SER A 413 -22.19 26.41 10.02
N PRO A 414 -21.09 25.72 10.37
CA PRO A 414 -19.80 25.86 9.70
C PRO A 414 -19.80 25.33 8.26
N GLU A 415 -20.92 24.77 7.80
CA GLU A 415 -21.00 23.97 6.57
C GLU A 415 -21.32 24.78 5.30
N ALA A 416 -21.76 26.03 5.41
CA ALA A 416 -21.58 26.93 4.27
C ALA A 416 -20.05 27.06 4.10
N GLY A 417 -19.43 26.65 2.99
CA GLY A 417 -17.98 26.81 2.79
C GLY A 417 -17.08 25.64 3.22
N ALA A 418 -17.61 24.52 3.72
CA ALA A 418 -16.87 23.26 3.64
C ALA A 418 -16.89 22.79 2.16
N PRO A 419 -15.78 22.24 1.60
CA PRO A 419 -15.80 21.68 0.27
C PRO A 419 -16.88 20.60 0.19
N CYS A 420 -17.82 20.76 -0.74
CA CYS A 420 -18.87 19.77 -0.97
C CYS A 420 -18.24 18.38 -1.09
N THR A 421 -18.79 17.39 -0.39
CA THR A 421 -18.34 15.97 -0.35
C THR A 421 -18.38 15.25 -1.70
N VAL A 422 -18.76 15.95 -2.77
CA VAL A 422 -18.85 15.49 -4.17
C VAL A 422 -17.89 16.24 -5.10
N GLN A 423 -16.92 16.98 -4.56
CA GLN A 423 -15.93 17.72 -5.37
C GLN A 423 -15.09 16.81 -6.29
N TRP A 424 -14.92 15.55 -5.90
CA TRP A 424 -14.30 14.50 -6.71
C TRP A 424 -15.13 14.09 -7.94
N LEU A 425 -16.44 14.36 -7.94
CA LEU A 425 -17.36 13.99 -9.02
C LEU A 425 -17.55 15.14 -10.02
N THR A 426 -17.51 16.40 -9.55
CA THR A 426 -17.83 17.56 -10.38
C THR A 426 -16.61 18.30 -10.93
N SER A 427 -15.41 18.06 -10.37
CA SER A 427 -14.18 18.82 -10.68
C SER A 427 -14.33 20.34 -10.56
N LEU A 428 -15.43 20.82 -9.94
CA LEU A 428 -15.67 22.24 -9.73
C LEU A 428 -14.81 22.70 -8.56
N PRO A 429 -13.88 23.65 -8.76
CA PRO A 429 -13.13 24.21 -7.66
C PRO A 429 -14.09 24.94 -6.72
N GLY A 430 -13.85 24.81 -5.41
CA GLY A 430 -14.54 25.66 -4.43
C GLY A 430 -14.25 27.14 -4.70
N LEU A 431 -15.09 28.05 -4.22
CA LEU A 431 -14.90 29.49 -4.35
C LEU A 431 -13.49 29.89 -3.87
N GLN A 432 -12.64 30.30 -4.81
CA GLN A 432 -11.30 30.80 -4.53
C GLN A 432 -11.32 32.32 -4.45
N THR A 433 -10.67 32.87 -3.41
CA THR A 433 -10.44 34.31 -3.30
C THR A 433 -9.17 34.66 -4.06
N ALA A 434 -9.23 35.69 -4.91
CA ALA A 434 -8.04 36.21 -5.58
C ALA A 434 -6.97 36.64 -4.54
N PRO A 435 -5.67 36.56 -4.85
CA PRO A 435 -4.58 36.84 -3.91
C PRO A 435 -4.66 38.21 -3.23
N GLN A 436 -5.24 39.19 -3.92
CA GLN A 436 -5.45 40.56 -3.46
C GLN A 436 -6.66 40.75 -2.53
N CYS A 437 -7.51 39.73 -2.37
CA CYS A 437 -8.73 39.80 -1.57
C CYS A 437 -8.53 39.09 -0.22
N ASP A 438 -8.94 39.74 0.87
CA ASP A 438 -8.98 39.06 2.17
C ASP A 438 -10.08 37.99 2.17
N GLY A 439 -9.67 36.72 2.20
CA GLY A 439 -10.58 35.58 2.32
C GLY A 439 -11.01 35.26 3.75
N SER A 440 -10.60 36.05 4.76
CA SER A 440 -11.04 35.88 6.14
C SER A 440 -12.57 35.96 6.33
N PRO A 441 -13.32 36.83 5.64
CA PRO A 441 -14.78 36.91 5.78
C PRO A 441 -15.48 35.69 5.17
N LEU A 442 -15.01 35.16 4.04
CA LEU A 442 -15.52 33.92 3.44
C LEU A 442 -15.33 32.72 4.39
N ARG A 443 -14.19 32.65 5.09
CA ARG A 443 -13.90 31.57 6.06
C ARG A 443 -14.70 31.71 7.36
N ARG A 444 -14.97 32.94 7.82
CA ARG A 444 -15.68 33.19 9.09
C ARG A 444 -17.21 33.21 8.94
N HIS A 445 -17.72 33.75 7.84
CA HIS A 445 -19.16 33.94 7.59
C HIS A 445 -19.57 33.54 6.16
N PRO A 446 -19.32 32.29 5.75
CA PRO A 446 -19.49 31.82 4.38
C PRO A 446 -20.90 32.00 3.82
N GLY A 447 -21.94 31.81 4.64
CA GLY A 447 -23.33 32.06 4.23
C GLY A 447 -23.64 33.54 3.99
N GLN A 448 -23.10 34.44 4.81
CA GLN A 448 -23.29 35.89 4.65
C GLN A 448 -22.51 36.42 3.44
N PHE A 449 -21.33 35.85 3.18
CA PHE A 449 -20.53 36.18 2.01
C PHE A 449 -21.27 35.83 0.70
N ALA A 450 -21.87 34.63 0.61
CA ALA A 450 -22.64 34.24 -0.57
C ALA A 450 -23.84 35.16 -0.83
N VAL A 451 -24.56 35.55 0.23
CA VAL A 451 -25.68 36.51 0.15
C VAL A 451 -25.18 37.90 -0.31
N ALA A 452 -24.07 38.38 0.25
CA ALA A 452 -23.47 39.66 -0.13
C ALA A 452 -23.02 39.67 -1.61
N CYS A 453 -22.42 38.58 -2.10
CA CYS A 453 -22.07 38.42 -3.51
C CYS A 453 -23.32 38.42 -4.40
N GLY A 454 -24.39 37.71 -4.01
CA GLY A 454 -25.66 37.73 -4.75
C GLY A 454 -26.26 39.14 -4.86
N LEU A 455 -26.29 39.88 -3.75
CA LEU A 455 -26.75 41.27 -3.73
C LEU A 455 -25.86 42.21 -4.55
N ALA A 456 -24.53 42.01 -4.52
CA ALA A 456 -23.59 42.79 -5.32
C ALA A 456 -23.78 42.54 -6.82
N LEU A 457 -23.93 41.27 -7.24
CA LEU A 457 -24.20 40.90 -8.63
C LEU A 457 -25.55 41.45 -9.11
N GLN A 458 -26.56 41.43 -8.24
CA GLN A 458 -27.85 42.07 -8.51
C GLN A 458 -27.71 43.59 -8.69
N GLY A 459 -26.92 44.25 -7.84
CA GLY A 459 -26.62 45.68 -7.96
C GLY A 459 -25.83 46.05 -9.23
N LEU A 460 -25.08 45.10 -9.79
CA LEU A 460 -24.33 45.23 -11.04
C LEU A 460 -25.16 44.86 -12.28
N ASN A 461 -26.43 44.45 -12.13
CA ASN A 461 -27.32 44.02 -13.22
C ASN A 461 -26.81 42.78 -14.01
N GLU A 462 -25.86 42.02 -13.45
CA GLU A 462 -25.23 40.85 -14.10
C GLU A 462 -26.01 39.54 -13.87
N THR A 463 -27.17 39.61 -13.21
CA THR A 463 -28.06 38.45 -13.02
C THR A 463 -29.51 38.84 -13.31
N PRO A 464 -30.21 38.19 -14.26
CA PRO A 464 -31.65 38.36 -14.39
C PRO A 464 -32.32 37.81 -13.12
N ALA A 465 -33.03 38.67 -12.41
CA ALA A 465 -33.68 38.33 -11.14
C ALA A 465 -34.82 37.32 -11.38
N THR A 466 -34.52 36.03 -11.25
CA THR A 466 -35.53 34.97 -11.08
C THR A 466 -35.11 34.00 -9.97
N ALA A 467 -34.74 34.53 -8.82
CA ALA A 467 -34.70 33.75 -7.59
C ALA A 467 -35.40 34.55 -6.49
N ASN A 468 -36.63 34.12 -6.15
CA ASN A 468 -37.34 34.60 -4.98
C ASN A 468 -36.52 34.24 -3.73
N LEU A 469 -36.12 35.27 -2.97
CA LEU A 469 -35.58 35.15 -1.61
C LEU A 469 -36.67 34.81 -0.61
#